data_AF-A0A2E6C3J0-F1
#
_entry.id   AF-A0A2E6C3J0-F1
#
_cell.length_a   1.000
_cell.length_b   1.000
_cell.length_c   1.000
_cell.angle_alpha   90.00
_cell.angle_beta   90.00
_cell.angle_gamma   90.00
#
_symmetry.space_group_name_H-M   'P 1'
#
loop_
_entity.id
_entity.type
_entity.pdbx_description
1 polymer ?
#
loop_
_entity_poly.entity_id
_entity_poly.type
_entity_poly.pdbx_seq_one_letter_code
_entity_poly.pdbx_strand_id
1 'polypeptide(L)'
;MRLLSILARVGLVFLGAVLVTAVSADVVWEDSSDYEVTTSDLAEALFGEWALPLLALGFLMAMAMVGAAYLVRDERLVNLEWELTGGEKE
;
A
#
# COMPACT_ATOMS: atom_id res chain seq x y z
N MET A 1 -12.72 -24.59 2.65
CA MET A 1 -12.64 -23.13 2.48
C MET A 1 -12.41 -22.39 3.81
N ARG A 2 -13.33 -22.45 4.79
CA ARG A 2 -13.20 -21.70 6.06
C ARG A 2 -11.96 -22.07 6.90
N LEU A 3 -11.67 -23.37 7.04
CA LEU A 3 -10.51 -23.86 7.78
C LEU A 3 -9.18 -23.38 7.19
N LEU A 4 -9.02 -23.43 5.86
CA LEU A 4 -7.86 -22.89 5.15
C LEU A 4 -7.73 -21.38 5.32
N SER A 5 -8.85 -20.63 5.29
CA SER A 5 -8.82 -19.17 5.53
C SER A 5 -8.40 -18.83 6.95
N ILE A 6 -8.89 -19.56 7.96
CA ILE A 6 -8.50 -19.36 9.36
C ILE A 6 -7.03 -19.70 9.55
N LEU A 7 -6.56 -20.84 9.01
CA LEU A 7 -5.16 -21.23 9.09
C LEU A 7 -4.24 -20.20 8.45
N ALA A 8 -4.59 -19.68 7.27
CA ALA A 8 -3.82 -18.63 6.61
C ALA A 8 -3.76 -17.33 7.44
N ARG A 9 -4.88 -16.91 8.05
CA ARG A 9 -4.92 -15.72 8.92
C ARG A 9 -4.05 -15.89 10.17
N VAL A 10 -4.14 -17.05 10.82
CA VAL A 10 -3.31 -17.37 12.00
C VAL A 10 -1.84 -17.44 11.60
N GLY A 11 -1.53 -18.06 10.47
CA GLY A 11 -0.16 -18.11 9.92
C GLY A 11 0.40 -16.73 9.62
N LEU A 12 -0.41 -15.82 9.08
CA LEU A 12 -0.02 -14.41 8.85
C LEU A 12 0.30 -13.67 10.15
N VAL A 13 -0.55 -13.83 11.18
CA VAL A 13 -0.31 -13.23 12.50
C VAL A 13 0.95 -13.79 13.13
N PHE A 14 1.17 -15.11 13.05
CA PHE A 14 2.37 -15.76 13.54
C PHE A 14 3.62 -15.27 12.81
N LEU A 15 3.59 -15.21 11.47
CA LEU A 15 4.69 -14.67 10.66
C LEU A 15 5.01 -13.22 11.06
N GLY A 16 3.97 -12.39 11.24
CA GLY A 16 4.13 -11.02 11.73
C GLY A 16 4.83 -10.97 13.09
N ALA A 17 4.44 -11.82 14.04
CA ALA A 17 5.07 -11.89 15.35
C ALA A 17 6.55 -12.34 15.26
N VAL A 18 6.85 -13.32 14.39
CA VAL A 18 8.22 -13.78 14.13
C VAL A 18 9.07 -12.64 13.56
N LEU A 19 8.57 -11.90 12.57
CA LEU A 19 9.28 -10.77 11.97
C LEU A 19 9.54 -9.66 12.98
N VAL A 20 8.53 -9.29 13.79
CA VAL A 20 8.69 -8.29 14.85
C VAL A 20 9.77 -8.74 15.83
N THR A 21 9.76 -10.00 16.24
CA THR A 21 10.76 -10.55 17.17
C THR A 21 12.17 -10.52 16.56
N ALA A 22 12.30 -10.94 15.30
CA ALA A 22 13.59 -10.97 14.61
C ALA A 22 14.17 -9.55 14.45
N VAL A 23 13.36 -8.60 13.99
CA VAL A 23 13.78 -7.21 13.77
C VAL A 23 14.02 -6.49 15.09
N SER A 24 13.34 -6.85 16.17
CA SER A 24 13.52 -6.22 17.49
C SER A 24 14.67 -6.82 18.31
N ALA A 25 15.36 -7.84 17.79
CA ALA A 25 16.46 -8.47 18.49
C ALA A 25 17.67 -7.52 18.54
N ASP A 26 18.23 -7.34 19.74
CA ASP A 26 19.35 -6.42 20.00
C ASP A 26 20.57 -6.69 19.10
N VAL A 27 20.89 -7.98 18.89
CA VAL A 27 21.98 -8.44 18.01
C VAL A 27 21.88 -7.94 16.56
N VAL A 28 20.68 -7.60 16.07
CA VAL A 28 20.50 -7.07 14.70
C VAL A 28 21.01 -5.64 14.59
N TRP A 29 21.06 -4.91 15.70
CA TRP A 29 21.41 -3.48 15.77
C TRP A 29 22.67 -3.20 16.59
N GLU A 30 23.31 -4.24 17.13
CA GLU A 30 24.47 -4.14 18.02
C GLU A 30 25.67 -3.46 17.33
N ASP A 31 25.88 -3.76 16.04
CA ASP A 31 26.94 -3.15 15.23
C ASP A 31 26.35 -2.12 14.26
N SER A 32 26.70 -0.83 14.47
CA SER A 32 26.48 0.19 13.47
C SER A 32 27.41 -0.04 12.28
N SER A 33 26.88 -0.12 11.07
CA SER A 33 27.74 -0.18 9.88
C SER A 33 28.41 1.16 9.63
N ASP A 34 29.71 1.16 9.37
CA ASP A 34 30.43 2.32 8.83
C ASP A 34 30.05 2.63 7.36
N TYR A 35 29.23 1.77 6.75
CA TYR A 35 28.71 1.94 5.40
C TYR A 35 27.60 2.99 5.39
N GLU A 36 27.83 4.08 4.66
CA GLU A 36 26.81 5.09 4.38
C GLU A 36 26.01 4.69 3.14
N VAL A 37 24.69 4.57 3.30
CA VAL A 37 23.77 4.29 2.18
C VAL A 37 23.73 5.52 1.26
N THR A 38 24.12 5.34 0.01
CA THR A 38 24.07 6.40 -1.00
C THR A 38 22.76 6.37 -1.79
N THR A 39 22.47 7.46 -2.51
CA THR A 39 21.35 7.50 -3.46
C THR A 39 21.51 6.49 -4.60
N SER A 40 22.74 6.13 -4.96
CA SER A 40 23.02 5.10 -5.97
C SER A 40 22.62 3.72 -5.45
N ASP A 41 22.96 3.40 -4.19
CA ASP A 41 22.61 2.12 -3.57
C ASP A 41 21.10 1.97 -3.43
N LEU A 42 20.40 3.06 -3.06
CA LEU A 42 18.94 3.07 -3.03
C LEU A 42 18.33 2.82 -4.42
N ALA A 43 18.87 3.44 -5.47
CA ALA A 43 18.38 3.25 -6.82
C ALA A 43 18.60 1.81 -7.30
N GLU A 44 19.77 1.22 -7.01
CA GLU A 44 20.06 -0.18 -7.31
C GLU A 44 19.08 -1.12 -6.60
N ALA A 45 18.84 -0.91 -5.30
CA ALA A 45 17.88 -1.71 -4.54
C ALA A 45 16.44 -1.56 -5.07
N LEU A 46 15.99 -0.33 -5.37
CA LEU A 46 14.65 -0.04 -5.87
C LEU A 46 14.35 -0.64 -7.24
N PHE A 47 15.32 -0.55 -8.17
CA PHE A 47 15.16 -1.03 -9.53
C PHE A 47 15.64 -2.48 -9.74
N GLY A 48 16.31 -3.06 -8.74
CA GLY A 48 16.69 -4.48 -8.69
C GLY A 48 15.72 -5.27 -7.81
N GLU A 49 16.10 -5.50 -6.56
CA GLU A 49 15.40 -6.38 -5.61
C GLU A 49 13.95 -5.96 -5.35
N TRP A 50 13.70 -4.66 -5.30
CA TRP A 50 12.38 -4.10 -4.98
C TRP A 50 11.56 -3.70 -6.21
N ALA A 51 11.99 -4.05 -7.42
CA ALA A 51 11.32 -3.63 -8.65
C ALA A 51 9.85 -4.07 -8.72
N LEU A 52 9.56 -5.32 -8.34
CA LEU A 52 8.19 -5.86 -8.35
C LEU A 52 7.29 -5.19 -7.30
N PRO A 53 7.69 -5.09 -6.00
CA PRO A 53 6.96 -4.29 -5.02
C PRO A 53 6.73 -2.84 -5.45
N LEU A 54 7.74 -2.18 -6.05
CA LEU A 54 7.64 -0.80 -6.51
C LEU A 54 6.61 -0.66 -7.65
N LEU A 55 6.58 -1.61 -8.58
CA LEU A 55 5.56 -1.66 -9.63
C LEU A 55 4.16 -1.82 -9.02
N ALA A 56 3.99 -2.75 -8.08
CA ALA A 56 2.72 -2.97 -7.41
C ALA A 56 2.24 -1.71 -6.66
N LEU A 57 3.14 -1.00 -5.98
CA LEU A 57 2.85 0.30 -5.36
C LEU A 57 2.36 1.32 -6.40
N GLY A 58 3.05 1.42 -7.54
CA GLY A 58 2.65 2.31 -8.63
C GLY A 58 1.25 2.00 -9.16
N PHE A 59 0.90 0.72 -9.31
CA PHE A 59 -0.45 0.30 -9.70
C PHE A 59 -1.51 0.68 -8.66
N LEU A 60 -1.22 0.45 -7.37
CA LEU A 60 -2.13 0.84 -6.29
C LEU A 60 -2.34 2.36 -6.25
N MET A 61 -1.27 3.14 -6.45
CA MET A 61 -1.35 4.60 -6.51
C MET A 61 -2.15 5.07 -7.73
N ALA A 62 -1.96 4.44 -8.90
CA ALA A 62 -2.76 4.73 -10.09
C ALA A 62 -4.25 4.45 -9.85
N MET A 63 -4.60 3.31 -9.24
CA MET A 63 -5.99 3.01 -8.88
C MET A 63 -6.56 4.02 -7.89
N ALA A 64 -5.77 4.44 -6.90
CA ALA A 64 -6.18 5.46 -5.95
C ALA A 64 -6.48 6.81 -6.63
N MET A 65 -5.63 7.24 -7.56
CA MET A 65 -5.84 8.47 -8.35
C MET A 65 -7.09 8.39 -9.21
N VAL A 66 -7.31 7.26 -9.89
CA VAL A 66 -8.53 7.03 -10.67
C VAL A 66 -9.76 7.08 -9.76
N GLY A 67 -9.75 6.38 -8.63
CA GLY A 67 -10.85 6.40 -7.67
C GLY A 67 -11.18 7.80 -7.17
N ALA A 68 -10.16 8.59 -6.81
CA ALA A 68 -10.35 9.98 -6.39
C ALA A 68 -10.98 10.86 -7.48
N ALA A 69 -10.57 10.68 -8.74
CA ALA A 69 -11.15 11.41 -9.86
C ALA A 69 -12.64 11.05 -10.10
N TYR A 70 -13.00 9.77 -9.95
CA TYR A 70 -14.38 9.33 -10.05
C TYR A 70 -15.25 9.91 -8.93
N LEU A 71 -14.77 9.96 -7.69
CA LEU A 71 -15.51 10.58 -6.58
C LEU A 71 -15.85 12.05 -6.86
N VAL A 72 -14.85 12.85 -7.27
CA VAL A 72 -15.08 14.26 -7.60
C VAL A 72 -16.00 14.43 -8.80
N ARG A 73 -15.87 13.56 -9.82
CA ARG A 73 -16.75 13.59 -10.98
C ARG A 73 -18.20 13.29 -10.58
N ASP A 74 -18.40 12.28 -9.74
CA ASP A 74 -19.73 11.85 -9.34
C ASP A 74 -20.39 12.93 -8.45
N GLU A 75 -19.65 13.62 -7.58
CA GLU A 75 -20.13 14.80 -6.85
C GLU A 75 -20.55 15.94 -7.81
N ARG A 76 -19.77 16.19 -8.87
CA ARG A 76 -20.09 17.22 -9.87
C ARG A 76 -21.32 16.87 -10.70
N LEU A 77 -21.51 15.58 -11.03
CA LEU A 77 -22.71 15.10 -11.74
C LEU A 77 -23.96 15.30 -10.90
N VAL A 78 -23.93 14.92 -9.62
CA VAL A 78 -25.05 15.11 -8.70
C VAL A 78 -25.41 16.60 -8.55
N ASN A 79 -24.41 17.47 -8.44
CA ASN A 79 -24.66 18.91 -8.37
C ASN A 79 -25.28 19.46 -9.67
N LEU A 80 -24.82 18.99 -10.82
CA LEU A 80 -25.36 19.40 -12.13
C LEU A 80 -26.81 18.94 -12.31
N GLU A 81 -27.14 17.71 -11.91
CA GLU A 81 -28.52 17.21 -11.93
C GLU A 81 -29.43 18.06 -11.05
N TRP A 82 -28.99 18.39 -9.83
CA TRP A 82 -29.73 19.28 -8.93
C TRP A 82 -30.00 20.67 -9.55
N GLU A 83 -29.01 21.25 -10.24
CA GLU A 83 -29.17 22.52 -10.96
C GLU A 83 -30.18 22.44 -12.12
N LEU A 84 -30.28 21.31 -12.80
CA LEU A 84 -31.15 21.11 -13.98
C LEU A 84 -32.59 20.72 -13.61
N THR A 85 -32.80 19.91 -12.57
CA THR A 85 -34.12 19.40 -12.16
C THR A 85 -34.66 20.07 -10.90
N GLY A 86 -33.93 21.01 -10.30
CA GLY A 86 -34.38 21.73 -9.10
C GLY A 86 -34.54 20.84 -7.86
N GLY A 87 -33.95 19.65 -7.87
CA GLY A 87 -34.08 18.67 -6.79
C GLY A 87 -35.37 17.84 -6.82
N GLU A 88 -36.22 18.01 -7.83
CA GLU A 88 -37.33 17.10 -8.09
C GLU A 88 -36.75 15.81 -8.69
N LYS A 89 -36.71 14.76 -7.86
CA LYS A 89 -36.44 13.40 -8.33
C LYS A 89 -37.66 12.95 -9.13
N GLU A 90 -37.50 12.64 -10.41
CA GLU A 90 -38.43 11.71 -11.08
C GLU A 90 -38.46 10.35 -10.35
#